data_AF-A0A822IYW9-F1
#
_entry.id   AF-A0A822IYW9-F1
#
_cell.length_a   1.000
_cell.length_b   1.000
_cell.length_c   1.000
_cell.angle_alpha   90.00
_cell.angle_beta   90.00
_cell.angle_gamma   90.00
#
_symmetry.space_group_name_H-M   'P 1'
#
loop_
_entity.id
_entity.type
_entity.pdbx_description
1 polymer ?
#
loop_
_entity_poly.entity_id
_entity_poly.type
_entity_poly.pdbx_seq_one_letter_code
_entity_poly.pdbx_strand_id
1 'polypeptide(L)'
;MKNGKLFARIYKSKTLDNIIGKPKACANIVDDTILFVQSALSDIGHEKFDFVEGFPVLKGVPGWIIFDCRIKKGENISVVELLAVKSKILQRKIKPINRGANAVIEATVHATRYVVLKEQKYLDRIDHYNTIVHKCGGPGEKEAMKLLYDLIRI
;
A
#
# COMPACT_ATOMS: atom_id res chain seq x y z
N MET A 1 -7.32 -16.12 0.02
CA MET A 1 -6.67 -17.44 -0.14
C MET A 1 -7.63 -18.36 -0.88
N LYS A 2 -7.16 -19.13 -1.86
CA LYS A 2 -7.96 -20.16 -2.52
C LYS A 2 -7.20 -21.48 -2.40
N ASN A 3 -7.80 -22.47 -1.74
CA ASN A 3 -7.16 -23.78 -1.46
C ASN A 3 -5.79 -23.65 -0.76
N GLY A 4 -5.69 -22.79 0.27
CA GLY A 4 -4.44 -22.57 1.00
C GLY A 4 -3.37 -21.73 0.27
N LYS A 5 -3.61 -21.35 -0.99
CA LYS A 5 -2.68 -20.52 -1.78
C LYS A 5 -2.99 -19.03 -1.66
N LEU A 6 -1.93 -18.22 -1.67
CA LEU A 6 -1.98 -16.76 -1.66
C LEU A 6 -1.88 -16.21 -3.08
N PHE A 7 -2.68 -15.19 -3.37
CA PHE A 7 -2.70 -14.55 -4.68
C PHE A 7 -2.82 -13.04 -4.53
N ALA A 8 -2.16 -12.30 -5.42
CA ALA A 8 -2.38 -10.88 -5.64
C ALA A 8 -3.01 -10.65 -7.01
N ARG A 9 -3.90 -9.66 -7.09
CA ARG A 9 -4.44 -9.14 -8.36
C ARG A 9 -3.76 -7.80 -8.61
N ILE A 10 -2.94 -7.73 -9.65
CA ILE A 10 -2.09 -6.57 -9.89
C ILE A 10 -2.49 -5.95 -11.24
N TYR A 11 -2.86 -4.68 -11.21
CA TYR A 11 -3.08 -3.88 -12.42
C TYR A 11 -1.76 -3.64 -13.15
N LYS A 12 -1.83 -3.28 -14.43
CA LYS A 12 -0.65 -2.83 -15.19
C LYS A 12 0.03 -1.66 -14.45
N SER A 13 1.25 -1.89 -13.98
CA SER A 13 1.98 -0.99 -13.07
C SER A 13 3.45 -1.40 -12.99
N LYS A 14 4.31 -0.50 -12.48
CA LYS A 14 5.74 -0.81 -12.20
C LYS A 14 5.89 -2.07 -11.33
N THR A 15 4.99 -2.29 -10.37
CA THR A 15 5.00 -3.50 -9.54
C THR A 15 4.82 -4.77 -10.37
N LEU A 16 3.88 -4.78 -11.32
CA LEU A 16 3.68 -5.93 -12.21
C LEU A 16 4.87 -6.12 -13.15
N ASP A 17 5.39 -5.03 -13.73
CA ASP A 17 6.53 -5.07 -14.65
C ASP A 17 7.78 -5.65 -13.95
N ASN A 18 8.04 -5.21 -12.71
CA ASN A 18 9.13 -5.73 -11.88
C ASN A 18 8.97 -7.22 -11.58
N ILE A 19 7.76 -7.67 -11.23
CA ILE A 19 7.48 -9.09 -10.95
C ILE A 19 7.61 -9.93 -12.23
N ILE A 20 7.25 -9.41 -13.40
CA ILE A 20 7.44 -10.12 -14.68
C ILE A 20 8.94 -10.27 -14.99
N GLY A 21 9.73 -9.22 -14.79
CA GLY A 21 11.18 -9.25 -15.06
C GLY A 21 11.98 -10.07 -14.04
N LYS A 22 11.60 -10.00 -12.76
CA LYS A 22 12.18 -10.77 -11.65
C LYS A 22 11.03 -11.30 -10.79
N PRO A 23 10.61 -12.58 -10.95
CA PRO A 23 9.48 -13.20 -10.26
C PRO A 23 9.61 -13.34 -8.73
N LYS A 24 9.78 -12.22 -8.04
CA LYS A 24 9.86 -12.08 -6.59
C LYS A 24 9.10 -10.83 -6.15
N ALA A 25 8.50 -10.89 -4.97
CA ALA A 25 7.83 -9.77 -4.34
C ALA A 25 8.06 -9.78 -2.84
N CYS A 26 7.89 -8.62 -2.19
CA CYS A 26 7.88 -8.54 -0.73
C CYS A 26 6.59 -7.84 -0.27
N ALA A 27 5.85 -8.47 0.63
CA ALA A 27 4.79 -7.81 1.38
C ALA A 27 5.36 -7.27 2.68
N ASN A 28 5.18 -5.98 2.93
CA ASN A 28 5.59 -5.33 4.16
C ASN A 28 4.36 -5.05 5.02
N ILE A 29 4.40 -5.39 6.30
CA ILE A 29 3.33 -5.10 7.25
C ILE A 29 3.56 -3.69 7.77
N VAL A 30 2.70 -2.74 7.40
CA VAL A 30 2.87 -1.30 7.68
C VAL A 30 1.68 -0.79 8.47
N ASP A 31 1.93 0.06 9.47
CA ASP A 31 0.91 0.76 10.25
C ASP A 31 1.12 2.29 10.29
N ASP A 32 1.97 2.79 9.39
CA ASP A 32 2.24 4.19 9.10
C ASP A 32 1.35 4.65 7.93
N THR A 33 0.41 5.54 8.23
CA THR A 33 -0.54 6.08 7.25
C THR A 33 0.10 7.02 6.24
N ILE A 34 1.16 7.74 6.62
CA ILE A 34 1.88 8.64 5.71
C ILE A 34 2.56 7.82 4.63
N LEU A 35 3.26 6.75 5.02
CA LEU A 35 3.90 5.83 4.07
C LEU A 35 2.89 5.17 3.13
N PHE A 36 1.69 4.86 3.64
CA PHE A 36 0.62 4.27 2.84
C PHE A 36 0.11 5.23 1.76
N VAL A 37 -0.15 6.49 2.12
CA VAL A 37 -0.54 7.55 1.16
C VAL A 37 0.58 7.79 0.15
N GLN A 38 1.81 7.99 0.64
CA GLN A 38 2.96 8.32 -0.19
C GLN A 38 3.22 7.24 -1.24
N SER A 39 3.26 5.96 -0.86
CA SER A 39 3.53 4.85 -1.78
C SER A 39 2.40 4.55 -2.76
N ALA A 40 1.16 4.97 -2.46
CA ALA A 40 0.03 4.82 -3.37
C ALA A 40 -0.01 5.91 -4.45
N LEU A 41 0.48 7.11 -4.16
CA LEU A 41 0.34 8.29 -5.02
C LEU A 41 1.67 8.82 -5.56
N SER A 42 2.80 8.31 -5.09
CA SER A 42 4.16 8.73 -5.48
C SER A 42 5.19 7.61 -5.30
N ASP A 43 6.38 7.80 -5.85
CA ASP A 43 7.52 6.92 -5.56
C ASP A 43 8.12 7.29 -4.19
N ILE A 44 8.53 6.29 -3.41
CA ILE A 44 9.27 6.47 -2.16
C ILE A 44 10.78 6.27 -2.40
N GLY A 45 11.59 7.04 -1.67
CA GLY A 45 13.04 7.05 -1.86
C GLY A 45 13.71 5.71 -1.50
N HIS A 46 14.82 5.40 -2.19
CA HIS A 46 15.59 4.17 -2.01
C HIS A 46 16.15 4.03 -0.59
N GLU A 47 16.38 5.14 0.11
CA GLU A 47 16.85 5.18 1.49
C GLU A 47 15.88 4.54 2.48
N LYS A 48 14.60 4.38 2.10
CA LYS A 48 13.56 3.70 2.90
C LYS A 48 13.68 2.17 2.89
N PHE A 49 14.59 1.61 2.09
CA PHE A 49 14.74 0.16 1.93
C PHE A 49 16.04 -0.36 2.53
N ASP A 50 15.94 -1.51 3.20
CA ASP A 50 17.04 -2.42 3.49
C ASP A 50 17.05 -3.57 2.47
N PHE A 51 18.11 -4.38 2.49
CA PHE A 51 18.23 -5.54 1.61
C PHE A 51 18.38 -6.83 2.40
N VAL A 52 17.54 -7.80 2.08
CA VAL A 52 17.65 -9.18 2.58
C VAL A 52 17.98 -10.06 1.38
N GLU A 53 19.18 -10.63 1.37
CA GLU A 53 19.67 -11.48 0.27
C GLU A 53 19.56 -10.78 -1.10
N GLY A 54 19.89 -9.48 -1.14
CA GLY A 54 19.81 -8.67 -2.35
C GLY A 54 18.39 -8.36 -2.84
N PHE A 55 17.36 -8.55 -2.00
CA PHE A 55 15.97 -8.14 -2.29
C PHE A 55 15.51 -7.02 -1.34
N PRO A 56 14.86 -5.95 -1.85
CA PRO A 56 14.48 -4.81 -1.02
C PRO A 56 13.33 -5.14 -0.06
N VAL A 57 13.45 -4.68 1.18
CA VAL A 57 12.43 -4.71 2.24
C VAL A 57 12.33 -3.32 2.88
N LEU A 58 11.14 -2.92 3.36
CA LEU A 58 10.99 -1.60 3.97
C LEU A 58 11.65 -1.54 5.35
N LYS A 59 12.34 -0.42 5.64
CA LYS A 59 12.88 -0.11 6.96
C LYS A 59 11.78 0.19 7.96
N GLY A 60 11.99 -0.14 9.23
CA GLY A 60 11.13 0.27 10.33
C GLY A 60 9.73 -0.36 10.34
N VAL A 61 9.48 -1.38 9.53
CA VAL A 61 8.18 -2.07 9.48
C VAL A 61 8.08 -3.17 10.53
N PRO A 62 6.89 -3.42 11.11
CA PRO A 62 6.65 -4.53 12.03
C PRO A 62 7.08 -5.91 11.54
N GLY A 63 7.02 -6.15 10.23
CA GLY A 63 7.49 -7.38 9.63
C GLY A 63 7.31 -7.39 8.11
N TRP A 64 7.85 -8.42 7.49
CA TRP A 64 7.80 -8.60 6.04
C TRP A 64 7.78 -10.08 5.65
N ILE A 65 7.33 -10.34 4.43
CA ILE A 65 7.31 -11.66 3.81
C ILE A 65 7.80 -11.52 2.36
N ILE A 66 8.86 -12.25 2.01
CA ILE A 66 9.37 -12.38 0.64
C ILE A 66 8.72 -13.60 0.00
N PHE A 67 8.30 -13.43 -1.24
CA PHE A 67 7.64 -14.43 -2.06
C PHE A 67 8.41 -14.67 -3.35
N ASP A 68 8.45 -15.93 -3.78
CA ASP A 68 8.58 -16.24 -5.20
C ASP A 68 7.19 -16.12 -5.85
N CYS A 69 7.17 -15.70 -7.12
CA CYS A 69 5.92 -15.40 -7.83
C CYS A 69 5.71 -16.30 -9.03
N ARG A 70 4.46 -16.74 -9.24
CA ARG A 70 4.01 -17.34 -10.52
C ARG A 70 2.90 -16.48 -11.12
N ILE A 71 3.10 -16.04 -12.35
CA ILE A 71 2.24 -15.03 -12.98
C ILE A 71 1.32 -15.70 -14.01
N LYS A 72 0.02 -15.46 -13.86
CA LYS A 72 -0.97 -15.65 -14.94
C LYS A 72 -1.35 -14.28 -15.47
N LYS A 73 -0.77 -13.92 -16.63
CA LYS A 73 -1.03 -12.64 -17.29
C LYS A 73 -2.51 -12.52 -17.68
N GLY A 74 -3.09 -11.35 -17.45
CA GLY A 74 -4.41 -10.96 -17.96
C GLY A 74 -4.32 -9.60 -18.65
N GLU A 75 -5.36 -9.22 -19.39
CA GLU A 75 -5.36 -7.99 -20.20
C GLU A 75 -5.28 -6.71 -19.34
N ASN A 76 -6.16 -6.59 -18.35
CA ASN A 76 -6.22 -5.41 -17.48
C ASN A 76 -5.65 -5.66 -16.07
N ILE A 77 -5.77 -6.90 -15.59
CA ILE A 77 -5.34 -7.33 -14.26
C ILE A 77 -4.69 -8.71 -14.41
N SER A 78 -3.48 -8.84 -13.90
CA SER A 78 -2.78 -10.14 -13.80
C SER A 78 -3.01 -10.78 -12.44
N VAL A 79 -3.06 -12.10 -12.41
CA VAL A 79 -3.13 -12.89 -11.17
C VAL A 79 -1.73 -13.42 -10.86
N VAL A 80 -1.21 -13.10 -9.69
CA VAL A 80 0.12 -13.52 -9.22
C VAL A 80 -0.07 -14.45 -8.04
N GLU A 81 0.31 -15.72 -8.18
CA GLU A 81 0.44 -16.65 -7.06
C GLU A 81 1.70 -16.29 -6.25
N LEU A 82 1.56 -16.22 -4.93
CA LEU A 82 2.59 -15.82 -4.00
C LEU A 82 3.03 -17.05 -3.16
N LEU A 83 4.26 -17.51 -3.35
CA LEU A 83 4.84 -18.61 -2.58
C LEU A 83 5.83 -18.04 -1.56
N ALA A 84 5.45 -18.06 -0.28
CA ALA A 84 6.29 -17.49 0.77
C ALA A 84 7.59 -18.29 0.89
N VAL A 85 8.72 -17.60 0.78
CA VAL A 85 10.06 -18.23 0.88
C VAL A 85 10.82 -17.76 2.11
N LYS A 86 10.56 -16.53 2.57
CA LYS A 86 11.19 -15.99 3.78
C LYS A 86 10.27 -14.99 4.45
N SER A 87 10.30 -14.93 5.77
CA SER A 87 9.56 -13.91 6.52
C SER A 87 10.32 -13.53 7.79
N LYS A 88 10.04 -12.35 8.31
CA LYS A 88 10.55 -11.92 9.61
C LYS A 88 9.55 -11.01 10.30
N ILE A 89 9.32 -11.29 11.58
CA ILE A 89 8.66 -10.36 12.50
C ILE A 89 9.77 -9.57 13.19
N LEU A 90 9.77 -8.26 13.03
CA LEU A 90 10.76 -7.34 13.60
C LEU A 90 10.25 -6.70 14.89
N GLN A 91 8.95 -6.42 14.95
CA GLN A 91 8.31 -5.83 16.11
C GLN A 91 6.94 -6.47 16.35
N ARG A 92 6.69 -6.82 17.62
CA ARG A 92 5.35 -7.20 18.08
C ARG A 92 4.81 -6.02 18.89
N LYS A 93 3.78 -5.36 18.39
CA LYS A 93 3.12 -4.25 19.07
C LYS A 93 1.61 -4.42 19.01
N ILE A 94 0.94 -3.89 20.02
CA ILE A 94 -0.51 -3.78 20.03
C ILE A 94 -0.85 -2.50 19.26
N LYS A 95 -1.58 -2.63 18.15
CA LYS A 95 -2.13 -1.49 17.41
C LYS A 95 -3.63 -1.43 17.71
N PRO A 96 -4.10 -0.42 18.46
CA PRO A 96 -5.53 -0.21 18.68
C PRO A 96 -6.24 0.05 17.35
N ILE A 97 -7.51 -0.35 17.28
CA ILE A 97 -8.36 -0.01 16.14
C ILE A 97 -8.52 1.52 16.10
N ASN A 98 -8.14 2.13 14.97
CA ASN A 98 -8.23 3.57 14.77
C ASN A 98 -9.05 3.87 13.51
N ARG A 99 -10.23 4.47 13.69
CA ARG A 99 -11.13 4.84 12.58
C ARG A 99 -10.54 5.91 11.68
N GLY A 100 -9.70 6.79 12.21
CA GLY A 100 -8.95 7.77 11.42
C GLY A 100 -7.95 7.08 10.49
N ALA A 101 -7.15 6.15 11.00
CA ALA A 101 -6.18 5.43 10.17
C ALA A 101 -6.86 4.61 9.06
N ASN A 102 -7.97 3.94 9.40
CA ASN A 102 -8.77 3.23 8.41
C ASN A 102 -9.37 4.19 7.36
N ALA A 103 -9.82 5.39 7.78
CA ALA A 103 -10.35 6.39 6.87
C ALA A 103 -9.28 6.96 5.92
N VAL A 104 -8.01 7.09 6.37
CA VAL A 104 -6.90 7.47 5.47
C VAL A 104 -6.71 6.41 4.37
N ILE A 105 -6.77 5.12 4.71
CA ILE A 105 -6.65 4.03 3.72
C ILE A 105 -7.78 4.12 2.68
N GLU A 106 -9.03 4.29 3.12
CA GLU A 106 -10.17 4.45 2.22
C GLU A 106 -10.08 5.71 1.35
N ALA A 107 -9.69 6.85 1.94
CA ALA A 107 -9.44 8.08 1.20
C ALA A 107 -8.37 7.88 0.12
N THR A 108 -7.29 7.15 0.44
CA THR A 108 -6.21 6.85 -0.51
C THR A 108 -6.71 6.02 -1.70
N VAL A 109 -7.59 5.03 -1.47
CA VAL A 109 -8.21 4.28 -2.56
C VAL A 109 -9.03 5.20 -3.47
N HIS A 110 -9.81 6.11 -2.91
CA HIS A 110 -10.56 7.09 -3.70
C HIS A 110 -9.64 8.08 -4.42
N ALA A 111 -8.55 8.50 -3.80
CA ALA A 111 -7.54 9.38 -4.39
C ALA A 111 -6.90 8.75 -5.63
N THR A 112 -6.50 7.47 -5.58
CA THR A 112 -5.95 6.79 -6.76
C THR A 112 -6.95 6.70 -7.91
N ARG A 113 -8.25 6.53 -7.62
CA ARG A 113 -9.33 6.58 -8.62
C ARG A 113 -9.54 7.98 -9.16
N TYR A 114 -9.52 9.00 -8.31
CA TYR A 114 -9.62 10.40 -8.71
C TYR A 114 -8.49 10.80 -9.65
N VAL A 115 -7.24 10.41 -9.35
CA VAL A 115 -6.08 10.72 -10.20
C VAL A 115 -6.26 10.18 -11.62
N VAL A 116 -6.89 9.01 -11.79
CA VAL A 116 -7.13 8.39 -13.09
C VAL A 116 -8.39 8.92 -13.77
N LEU A 117 -9.50 9.06 -13.04
CA LEU A 117 -10.83 9.29 -13.61
C LEU A 117 -11.30 10.75 -13.52
N LYS A 118 -10.73 11.54 -12.61
CA LYS A 118 -11.04 12.96 -12.37
C LYS A 118 -12.51 13.27 -12.10
N GLU A 119 -13.26 12.31 -11.56
CA GLU A 119 -14.67 12.48 -11.22
C GLU A 119 -14.88 13.06 -9.81
N GLN A 120 -15.76 14.06 -9.70
CA GLN A 120 -16.09 14.76 -8.45
C GLN A 120 -16.53 13.81 -7.32
N LYS A 121 -17.27 12.74 -7.65
CA LYS A 121 -17.75 11.76 -6.68
C LYS A 121 -16.64 11.14 -5.82
N TYR A 122 -15.39 11.11 -6.31
CA TYR A 122 -14.26 10.59 -5.55
C TYR A 122 -13.71 11.64 -4.58
N LEU A 123 -13.72 12.93 -4.94
CA LEU A 123 -13.39 14.01 -4.03
C LEU A 123 -14.38 14.07 -2.87
N ASP A 124 -15.69 14.00 -3.16
CA ASP A 124 -16.73 14.00 -2.13
C ASP A 124 -16.52 12.85 -1.12
N ARG A 125 -16.02 11.70 -1.58
CA ARG A 125 -15.67 10.57 -0.73
C ARG A 125 -14.40 10.83 0.09
N ILE A 126 -13.36 11.42 -0.51
CA ILE A 126 -12.14 11.80 0.21
C ILE A 126 -12.49 12.79 1.32
N ASP A 127 -13.30 13.81 1.04
CA ASP A 127 -13.75 14.80 2.01
C ASP A 127 -14.58 14.16 3.12
N HIS A 128 -15.48 13.25 2.79
CA HIS A 128 -16.21 12.47 3.77
C HIS A 128 -15.27 11.73 4.73
N TYR A 129 -14.27 11.02 4.22
CA TYR A 129 -13.29 10.32 5.05
C TYR A 129 -12.41 11.29 5.85
N ASN A 130 -12.08 12.46 5.29
CA ASN A 130 -11.37 13.50 6.01
C ASN A 130 -12.14 13.98 7.27
N THR A 131 -13.47 14.01 7.23
CA THR A 131 -14.27 14.32 8.44
C THR A 131 -14.08 13.27 9.54
N ILE A 132 -13.87 12.00 9.19
CA ILE A 132 -13.60 10.92 10.13
C ILE A 132 -12.18 11.05 10.67
N VAL A 133 -11.20 11.35 9.81
CA VAL A 133 -9.82 11.61 10.23
C VAL A 133 -9.74 12.79 11.19
N HIS A 134 -10.50 13.86 10.95
CA HIS A 134 -10.55 14.99 11.87
C HIS A 134 -11.06 14.62 13.27
N LYS A 135 -12.06 13.74 13.34
CA LYS A 135 -12.69 13.30 14.59
C LYS A 135 -11.90 12.21 15.33
N CYS A 136 -11.27 11.30 14.59
CA CYS A 136 -10.72 10.06 15.14
C CYS A 136 -9.22 9.86 14.90
N GLY A 137 -8.61 10.65 14.01
CA GLY A 137 -7.19 10.59 13.69
C GLY A 137 -6.34 11.41 14.64
N GLY A 138 -5.12 10.93 14.90
CA GLY A 138 -4.08 11.69 15.57
C GLY A 138 -3.31 12.58 14.59
N PRO A 139 -2.18 13.16 15.02
CA PRO A 139 -1.34 13.99 14.17
C PRO A 139 -0.88 13.28 12.89
N GLY A 140 -0.50 11.99 12.99
CA GLY A 140 -0.01 11.21 11.84
C GLY A 140 -1.08 10.98 10.77
N GLU A 141 -2.32 10.66 11.16
CA GLU A 141 -3.41 10.50 10.19
C GLU A 141 -3.82 11.84 9.54
N LYS A 142 -3.81 12.92 10.31
CA LYS A 142 -4.09 14.27 9.79
C LYS A 142 -3.03 14.73 8.80
N GLU A 143 -1.76 14.49 9.10
CA GLU A 143 -0.65 14.79 8.18
C GLU A 143 -0.72 13.91 6.92
N ALA A 144 -1.11 12.64 7.07
CA ALA A 144 -1.32 11.77 5.92
C ALA A 144 -2.45 12.29 5.00
N MET A 145 -3.54 12.81 5.55
CA MET A 145 -4.60 13.45 4.76
C MET A 145 -4.10 14.71 4.06
N LYS A 146 -3.33 15.57 4.76
CA LYS A 146 -2.73 16.76 4.14
C LYS A 146 -1.85 16.38 2.96
N LEU A 147 -0.93 15.42 3.15
CA LEU A 147 -0.09 14.88 2.08
C LEU A 147 -0.93 14.31 0.92
N LEU A 148 -2.05 13.64 1.24
CA LEU A 148 -2.94 13.10 0.21
C LEU A 148 -3.49 14.22 -0.68
N TYR A 149 -4.03 15.30 -0.10
CA TYR A 149 -4.52 16.47 -0.83
C TYR A 149 -3.41 17.11 -1.67
N ASP A 150 -2.24 17.33 -1.08
CA ASP A 150 -1.05 17.88 -1.77
C ASP A 150 -0.68 17.05 -3.02
N LEU A 151 -0.67 15.71 -2.90
CA LEU A 151 -0.29 14.81 -3.99
C LEU A 151 -1.33 14.74 -5.11
N ILE A 152 -2.62 14.93 -4.79
CA ILE A 152 -3.67 15.00 -5.81
C ILE A 152 -3.94 16.43 -6.31
N ARG A 153 -3.15 17.41 -5.82
CA ARG A 153 -3.09 18.83 -6.21
C ARG A 153 -4.37 19.62 -5.92
N ILE A 154 -4.89 19.49 -4.71
CA ILE A 154 -5.99 20.29 -4.16
C ILE A 154 -5.67 20.73 -2.74
#